data_AF-A0A9D9D1H0-F1
#
_entry.id   AF-A0A9D9D1H0-F1
#
_cell.length_a   1.000
_cell.length_b   1.000
_cell.length_c   1.000
_cell.angle_alpha   90.00
_cell.angle_beta   90.00
_cell.angle_gamma   90.00
#
_symmetry.space_group_name_H-M   'P 1'
#
loop_
_entity.id
_entity.type
_entity.pdbx_description
1 polymer ?
#
loop_
_entity_poly.entity_id
_entity_poly.type
_entity_poly.pdbx_seq_one_letter_code
_entity_poly.pdbx_strand_id
1 'polypeptide(L)'
;MKHLAVFASGEGTNFEAIARACADGVLAAEVVLLVCDKPGAPVVERAARFGIDTFVFSPRDYADKAAFETEIVRALDARKVDLVCL
;
A
#
# COMPACT_ATOMS: atom_id res chain seq x y z
N MET A 1 -18.01 1.78 -0.39
CA MET A 1 -16.96 1.64 0.63
C MET A 1 -15.73 2.38 0.10
N LYS A 2 -14.95 3.05 0.95
CA LYS A 2 -13.79 3.83 0.49
C LYS A 2 -12.56 2.92 0.32
N HIS A 3 -11.87 3.03 -0.79
CA HIS A 3 -10.65 2.26 -1.09
C HIS A 3 -9.41 3.02 -0.60
N LEU A 4 -8.62 2.39 0.24
CA LEU A 4 -7.40 2.95 0.81
C LEU A 4 -6.16 2.34 0.16
N ALA A 5 -5.18 3.18 -0.14
CA ALA A 5 -3.80 2.74 -0.30
C ALA A 5 -2.97 3.18 0.90
N VAL A 6 -2.13 2.29 1.41
CA VAL A 6 -1.20 2.60 2.50
C VAL A 6 0.22 2.51 1.98
N PHE A 7 1.03 3.53 2.25
CA PHE A 7 2.43 3.56 1.87
C PHE A 7 3.26 3.23 3.12
N ALA A 8 4.16 2.26 3.02
CA ALA A 8 5.01 1.87 4.14
C ALA A 8 6.27 1.15 3.65
N SER A 9 7.41 1.41 4.29
CA SER A 9 8.73 0.94 3.87
C SER A 9 9.49 0.12 4.92
N GLY A 10 8.87 -0.13 6.07
CA GLY A 10 9.49 -0.76 7.24
C GLY A 10 8.64 -1.84 7.88
N GLU A 11 8.55 -1.81 9.22
CA GLU A 11 7.84 -2.82 10.02
C GLU A 11 6.34 -2.94 9.68
N GLY A 12 5.69 -1.83 9.29
CA GLY A 12 4.29 -1.86 8.88
C GLY A 12 3.28 -2.02 10.02
N THR A 13 3.61 -1.61 11.24
CA THR A 13 2.68 -1.68 12.39
C THR A 13 1.44 -0.80 12.18
N ASN A 14 1.60 0.41 11.63
CA ASN A 14 0.46 1.26 11.25
C ASN A 14 -0.38 0.63 10.12
N PHE A 15 0.28 0.05 9.12
CA PHE A 15 -0.41 -0.69 8.06
C PHE A 15 -1.28 -1.81 8.63
N GLU A 16 -0.72 -2.64 9.53
CA GLU A 16 -1.48 -3.73 10.16
C GLU A 16 -2.64 -3.21 11.02
N ALA A 17 -2.44 -2.11 11.76
CA ALA A 17 -3.52 -1.50 12.55
C ALA A 17 -4.67 -1.03 11.66
N ILE A 18 -4.37 -0.36 10.53
CA ILE A 18 -5.39 0.10 9.57
C ILE A 18 -6.08 -1.09 8.90
N ALA A 19 -5.30 -2.06 8.39
CA ALA A 19 -5.83 -3.25 7.72
C ALA A 19 -6.76 -4.06 8.64
N ARG A 20 -6.35 -4.24 9.91
CA ARG A 20 -7.18 -4.90 10.93
C ARG A 20 -8.44 -4.11 11.24
N ALA A 21 -8.35 -2.79 11.43
CA ALA A 21 -9.54 -1.96 11.68
C ALA A 21 -10.56 -2.02 10.53
N CYS A 22 -10.10 -2.10 9.27
CA CYS A 22 -10.97 -2.34 8.12
C CYS A 22 -11.59 -3.75 8.15
N ALA A 23 -10.78 -4.79 8.37
CA ALA A 23 -11.24 -6.18 8.41
C ALA A 23 -12.26 -6.45 9.54
N ASP A 24 -12.06 -5.81 10.69
CA ASP A 24 -12.95 -5.90 11.86
C ASP A 24 -14.20 -5.00 11.73
N GLY A 25 -14.30 -4.20 10.66
CA GLY A 25 -15.42 -3.27 10.42
C GLY A 25 -15.43 -2.04 11.33
N VAL A 26 -14.37 -1.79 12.10
CA VAL A 26 -14.19 -0.58 12.92
C VAL A 26 -14.04 0.65 12.04
N LEU A 27 -13.32 0.50 10.93
CA LEU A 27 -13.19 1.52 9.90
C LEU A 27 -14.02 1.11 8.67
N ALA A 28 -14.97 1.96 8.26
CA ALA A 28 -15.84 1.73 7.11
C ALA A 28 -15.11 1.95 5.76
N ALA A 29 -14.01 1.25 5.56
CA ALA A 29 -13.14 1.33 4.39
C ALA A 29 -12.50 -0.04 4.10
N GLU A 30 -11.82 -0.14 2.98
CA GLU A 30 -11.09 -1.34 2.55
C GLU A 30 -9.67 -0.93 2.17
N VAL A 31 -8.66 -1.62 2.68
CA VAL A 31 -7.28 -1.42 2.23
C VAL A 31 -7.08 -2.28 0.98
N VAL A 32 -6.95 -1.62 -0.17
CA VAL A 32 -6.86 -2.29 -1.48
C VAL A 32 -5.44 -2.36 -2.02
N LEU A 33 -4.50 -1.58 -1.47
CA LEU A 33 -3.12 -1.56 -1.92
C LEU A 33 -2.16 -1.17 -0.80
N LEU A 34 -1.07 -1.94 -0.68
CA LEU A 34 0.16 -1.49 -0.03
C LEU A 34 1.15 -1.01 -1.11
N VAL A 35 1.70 0.20 -0.96
CA VAL A 35 2.84 0.67 -1.74
C VAL A 35 4.10 0.64 -0.87
N CYS A 36 5.16 0.00 -1.36
CA CYS A 36 6.41 -0.16 -0.63
C CYS A 36 7.62 0.09 -1.54
N ASP A 37 8.48 1.03 -1.17
CA ASP A 37 9.70 1.40 -1.90
C ASP A 37 10.94 0.60 -1.45
N LYS A 38 10.75 -0.41 -0.58
CA LYS A 38 11.80 -1.23 -0.02
C LYS A 38 11.48 -2.73 -0.20
N PRO A 39 12.03 -3.38 -1.24
CA PRO A 39 11.91 -4.82 -1.41
C PRO A 39 12.37 -5.58 -0.16
N GLY A 40 11.57 -6.56 0.28
CA GLY A 40 11.83 -7.34 1.49
C GLY A 40 11.46 -6.66 2.81
N ALA A 41 10.77 -5.51 2.79
CA ALA A 41 10.25 -4.92 4.03
C ALA A 41 9.21 -5.83 4.70
N PRO A 42 9.21 -5.98 6.04
CA PRO A 42 8.26 -6.83 6.78
C PRO A 42 6.78 -6.53 6.49
N VAL A 43 6.46 -5.27 6.17
CA VAL A 43 5.10 -4.87 5.81
C VAL A 43 4.51 -5.62 4.61
N VAL A 44 5.35 -6.09 3.67
CA VAL A 44 4.89 -6.88 2.51
C VAL A 44 4.31 -8.22 2.95
N GLU A 45 4.95 -8.89 3.91
CA GLU A 45 4.41 -10.13 4.49
C GLU A 45 3.12 -9.89 5.25
N ARG A 46 3.00 -8.73 5.92
CA ARG A 46 1.76 -8.35 6.61
C ARG A 46 0.63 -8.17 5.61
N ALA A 47 0.86 -7.47 4.50
CA ALA A 47 -0.15 -7.31 3.46
C ALA A 47 -0.62 -8.65 2.90
N ALA A 48 0.31 -9.58 2.65
CA ALA A 48 -0.02 -10.93 2.20
C ALA A 48 -0.93 -11.67 3.20
N ARG A 49 -0.72 -11.53 4.53
CA ARG A 49 -1.58 -12.15 5.56
C ARG A 49 -3.03 -11.64 5.54
N PHE A 50 -3.24 -10.40 5.11
CA PHE A 50 -4.58 -9.81 4.94
C PHE A 50 -5.14 -10.02 3.52
N GLY A 51 -4.40 -10.65 2.61
CA GLY A 51 -4.81 -10.78 1.21
C GLY A 51 -4.83 -9.46 0.44
N ILE A 52 -4.04 -8.48 0.86
CA ILE A 52 -3.99 -7.13 0.26
C ILE A 52 -2.92 -7.10 -0.84
N ASP A 53 -3.29 -6.55 -2.00
CA ASP A 53 -2.39 -6.33 -3.13
C ASP A 53 -1.19 -5.46 -2.72
N THR A 54 -0.03 -5.73 -3.33
CA THR A 54 1.19 -4.95 -3.08
C THR A 54 1.78 -4.41 -4.38
N PHE A 55 2.23 -3.16 -4.35
CA PHE A 55 3.12 -2.58 -5.34
C PHE A 55 4.47 -2.32 -4.67
N VAL A 56 5.43 -3.20 -4.93
CA VAL A 56 6.76 -3.17 -4.32
C VAL A 56 7.78 -2.84 -5.39
N PHE A 57 8.61 -1.83 -5.15
CA PHE A 57 9.61 -1.36 -6.10
C PHE A 57 10.84 -0.86 -5.36
N SER A 58 12.00 -0.74 -6.03
CA SER A 58 13.12 0.03 -5.50
C SER A 58 13.26 1.33 -6.28
N PRO A 59 13.32 2.52 -5.65
CA PRO A 59 13.57 3.78 -6.35
C PRO A 59 14.86 3.78 -7.20
N ARG A 60 15.82 2.89 -6.88
CA ARG A 60 17.08 2.73 -7.62
C ARG A 60 16.92 2.08 -9.00
N ASP A 61 15.81 1.38 -9.21
CA ASP A 61 15.51 0.70 -10.47
C ASP A 61 14.88 1.67 -11.50
N TYR A 62 14.66 2.93 -11.11
CA TYR A 62 14.04 3.96 -11.94
C TYR A 62 15.03 5.06 -12.31
N ALA A 63 14.84 5.64 -13.50
CA ALA A 63 15.68 6.72 -14.01
C ALA A 63 15.58 7.98 -13.14
N ASP A 64 14.39 8.28 -12.64
CA ASP A 64 14.11 9.44 -11.79
C ASP A 64 12.87 9.20 -10.92
N LYS A 65 12.56 10.21 -10.10
CA LYS A 65 11.40 10.21 -9.20
C LYS A 65 10.07 10.19 -9.95
N ALA A 66 9.96 10.92 -11.06
CA ALA A 66 8.71 11.03 -11.81
C ALA A 66 8.34 9.69 -12.45
N ALA A 67 9.33 8.88 -12.83
CA ALA A 67 9.13 7.56 -13.41
C ALA A 67 8.39 6.61 -12.45
N PHE A 68 8.85 6.45 -11.20
CA PHE A 68 8.14 5.59 -10.25
C PHE A 68 6.84 6.20 -9.73
N GLU A 69 6.76 7.53 -9.58
CA GLU A 69 5.50 8.18 -9.19
C GLU A 69 4.40 7.97 -10.24
N THR A 70 4.77 7.93 -11.53
CA THR A 70 3.83 7.61 -12.61
C THR A 70 3.28 6.19 -12.48
N GLU A 71 4.11 5.21 -12.11
CA GLU A 71 3.65 3.84 -11.89
C GLU A 71 2.79 3.69 -10.63
N ILE A 72 3.14 4.41 -9.55
CA ILE A 72 2.32 4.50 -8.35
C ILE A 72 0.92 5.01 -8.72
N VAL A 73 0.82 6.14 -9.44
CA VAL A 73 -0.47 6.70 -9.86
C VAL A 73 -1.29 5.70 -10.67
N ARG A 74 -0.66 5.00 -11.62
CA ARG A 74 -1.33 3.94 -12.39
C ARG A 74 -1.84 2.80 -11.50
N ALA A 75 -1.08 2.39 -10.50
CA ALA A 75 -1.46 1.34 -9.56
C ALA A 75 -2.63 1.77 -8.65
N LEU A 76 -2.68 3.04 -8.25
CA LEU A 76 -3.77 3.65 -7.48
C LEU A 76 -5.05 3.73 -8.33
N ASP A 77 -4.95 4.22 -9.56
CA ASP A 77 -6.08 4.37 -10.49
C ASP A 77 -6.71 3.02 -10.84
N ALA A 78 -5.88 2.01 -11.14
CA ALA A 78 -6.34 0.66 -11.45
C ALA A 78 -7.19 0.03 -10.32
N ARG A 79 -6.93 0.44 -9.07
CA ARG A 79 -7.64 -0.03 -7.87
C ARG A 79 -8.69 0.96 -7.36
N LYS A 80 -8.90 2.07 -8.07
CA LYS A 80 -9.87 3.12 -7.72
C LYS A 80 -9.65 3.65 -6.29
N VAL A 81 -8.41 3.91 -5.91
CA VAL A 81 -8.08 4.39 -4.57
C VAL A 81 -8.69 5.78 -4.33
N ASP A 82 -9.40 5.92 -3.21
CA ASP A 82 -10.01 7.17 -2.77
C ASP A 82 -9.10 7.99 -1.84
N LEU A 83 -8.26 7.31 -1.04
CA LEU A 83 -7.42 7.92 -0.01
C LEU A 83 -6.07 7.21 0.09
N VAL A 84 -5.00 8.01 0.20
CA VAL A 84 -3.65 7.55 0.48
C VAL A 84 -3.29 7.86 1.93
N CYS A 85 -2.81 6.86 2.66
CA CYS A 85 -2.25 6.98 4.01
C CYS A 85 -0.73 6.73 3.94
N LEU A 86 0.08 7.60 4.58
CA LEU A 86 1.55 7.55 4.57
C LEU A 86 2.12 7.17 5.95
#